data_AF-A0A8D2CZH8-F1
#
_entry.id   AF-A0A8D2CZH8-F1
#
_cell.length_a   1.000
_cell.length_b   1.000
_cell.length_c   1.000
_cell.angle_alpha   90.00
_cell.angle_beta   90.00
_cell.angle_gamma   90.00
#
_symmetry.space_group_name_H-M   'P 1'
#
loop_
_entity.id
_entity.type
_entity.pdbx_description
1 polymer ?
#
loop_
_entity_poly.entity_id
_entity_poly.type
_entity_poly.pdbx_seq_one_letter_code
_entity_poly.pdbx_strand_id
1 'polypeptide(L)'
;MRCSYQLPLVGILLFLLIPSQLCKICEVSKEDLHLNLLLNTMINSKYTSETQPANVLLSLRLVGIHDQTQTQRLVQQVKNNVERKDSNLSSGQLAVIILALGACHSPDEIFTYDKHLLSHLENKFQEELENMKAHDGNPLTNFYQLGLDVLALCLFNGSYSATEVAEFFNHYKKNYYFGGQFSVDTGAMAVLALTCVNRSLTNEQIKADKNLKKIDELISFLVEKILSEKKENGLIGNTFSTGVAMQALFVSSNYYNESEWDCQQTLDMILQEISQGVFNNPTAAAQILPPLMGRTYLDVEDCPYVSGLDTFNISNHVPESERSNSSSLIMVYYSVVINETYSINVTVPNGSVFLDVMKAAQKKNETTFGFTMEQSSWGPYITSVQGLYANNNKRTFWELLSDGKALSQGVGSYVVHEEENLEIRWSTY
;
A
#
# COMPACT_ATOMS: atom_id res chain seq x y z
N MET A 1 65.38 7.19 15.66
CA MET A 1 65.27 6.20 14.56
C MET A 1 64.07 5.31 14.85
N ARG A 2 63.21 5.12 13.85
CA ARG A 2 61.83 4.61 13.96
C ARG A 2 61.77 3.12 14.32
N CYS A 3 60.88 2.78 15.26
CA CYS A 3 60.36 1.43 15.45
C CYS A 3 59.48 1.03 14.27
N SER A 4 59.66 -0.18 13.74
CA SER A 4 58.73 -0.81 12.82
C SER A 4 58.26 -2.12 13.45
N TYR A 5 56.99 -2.15 13.85
CA TYR A 5 56.29 -3.37 14.21
C TYR A 5 55.72 -3.98 12.93
N GLN A 6 56.20 -5.17 12.56
CA GLN A 6 55.54 -6.00 11.57
C GLN A 6 54.33 -6.68 12.23
N LEU A 7 53.13 -6.29 11.81
CA LEU A 7 51.91 -7.06 12.07
C LEU A 7 51.83 -8.24 11.07
N PRO A 8 51.34 -9.42 11.49
CA PRO A 8 51.17 -10.55 10.59
C PRO A 8 49.99 -10.29 9.64
N LEU A 9 50.29 -10.31 8.34
CA LEU A 9 49.37 -10.10 7.21
C LEU A 9 48.24 -11.16 7.08
N VAL A 10 48.07 -12.05 8.06
CA VAL A 10 47.16 -13.19 7.98
C VAL A 10 45.76 -12.87 8.55
N GLY A 11 45.60 -11.76 9.28
CA GLY A 11 44.30 -11.37 9.86
C GLY A 11 43.35 -10.60 8.92
N ILE A 12 43.83 -10.11 7.77
CA ILE A 12 43.04 -9.24 6.88
C ILE A 12 42.38 -10.03 5.73
N LEU A 13 42.85 -11.24 5.43
CA LEU A 13 42.32 -12.05 4.33
C LEU A 13 41.09 -12.91 4.70
N LEU A 14 40.74 -13.04 5.98
CA LEU A 14 39.57 -13.80 6.43
C LEU A 14 38.27 -12.97 6.49
N PHE A 15 38.33 -11.65 6.35
CA PHE A 15 37.13 -10.80 6.22
C PHE A 15 36.60 -10.71 4.78
N LEU A 16 37.33 -11.23 3.78
CA LEU A 16 36.95 -11.21 2.37
C LEU A 16 36.27 -12.50 1.89
N LEU A 17 36.05 -13.48 2.77
CA LEU A 17 35.47 -14.78 2.44
C LEU A 17 34.14 -15.08 3.16
N ILE A 18 33.52 -14.06 3.75
CA ILE A 18 32.08 -14.14 4.03
C ILE A 18 31.42 -13.64 2.75
N PRO A 19 30.72 -14.48 1.97
CA PRO A 19 29.80 -13.93 0.98
C PRO A 19 28.80 -13.13 1.78
N SER A 20 28.91 -11.80 1.71
CA SER A 20 27.85 -10.92 2.18
C SER A 20 26.63 -11.27 1.33
N GLN A 21 25.80 -12.19 1.81
CA GLN A 21 24.45 -12.47 1.30
C GLN A 21 23.53 -11.26 1.60
N LEU A 22 24.02 -10.06 1.34
CA LEU A 22 23.24 -8.85 1.42
C LEU A 22 22.52 -8.75 0.08
N CYS A 23 21.35 -9.39 0.00
CA CYS A 23 20.42 -9.19 -1.11
C CYS A 23 20.33 -7.69 -1.38
N LYS A 24 20.65 -7.31 -2.62
CA LYS A 24 20.84 -5.93 -3.02
C LYS A 24 19.48 -5.24 -3.11
N ILE A 25 19.24 -4.24 -2.26
CA ILE A 25 18.19 -3.25 -2.49
C ILE A 25 18.47 -2.63 -3.86
N CYS A 26 17.55 -2.79 -4.80
CA CYS A 26 17.61 -2.11 -6.09
C CYS A 26 16.89 -0.77 -5.98
N GLU A 27 17.46 0.24 -6.64
CA GLU A 27 16.93 1.60 -6.67
C GLU A 27 17.16 2.21 -8.06
N VAL A 28 16.29 3.13 -8.45
CA VAL A 28 16.47 3.91 -9.68
C VAL A 28 17.46 5.04 -9.46
N SER A 29 18.06 5.53 -10.55
CA SER A 29 18.79 6.79 -10.51
C SER A 29 17.84 7.93 -10.12
N LYS A 30 18.31 8.88 -9.32
CA LYS A 30 17.54 10.08 -8.96
C LYS A 30 17.12 10.92 -10.18
N GLU A 31 17.84 10.78 -11.29
CA GLU A 31 17.59 11.48 -12.55
C GLU A 31 16.60 10.73 -13.47
N ASP A 32 16.04 9.61 -13.02
CA ASP A 32 15.11 8.81 -13.82
C ASP A 32 13.80 9.57 -14.09
N LEU A 33 13.47 9.70 -15.38
CA LEU A 33 12.30 10.47 -15.83
C LEU A 33 10.96 9.86 -15.40
N HIS A 34 10.90 8.56 -15.09
CA HIS A 34 9.67 7.91 -14.60
C HIS A 34 9.25 8.44 -13.24
N LEU A 35 10.21 8.86 -12.40
CA LEU A 35 9.91 9.50 -11.11
C LEU A 35 9.11 10.79 -11.31
N ASN A 36 9.40 11.56 -12.36
CA ASN A 36 8.63 12.78 -12.67
C ASN A 36 7.15 12.48 -12.96
N LEU A 37 6.84 11.35 -13.57
CA LEU A 37 5.46 10.95 -13.84
C LEU A 37 4.70 10.68 -12.52
N LEU A 38 5.32 9.95 -11.60
CA LEU A 38 4.75 9.71 -10.26
C LEU A 38 4.57 11.01 -9.47
N LEU A 39 5.60 11.86 -9.46
CA LEU A 39 5.56 13.16 -8.79
C LEU A 39 4.45 14.04 -9.37
N ASN A 40 4.32 14.10 -10.69
CA ASN A 40 3.24 14.82 -11.36
C ASN A 40 1.87 14.29 -10.95
N THR A 41 1.67 12.97 -10.92
CA THR A 41 0.41 12.37 -10.43
C THR A 41 0.12 12.81 -9.01
N MET A 42 1.08 12.69 -8.08
CA MET A 42 0.85 13.03 -6.67
C MET A 42 0.58 14.52 -6.47
N ILE A 43 1.39 15.39 -7.08
CA ILE A 43 1.38 16.84 -6.85
C ILE A 43 0.17 17.53 -7.50
N ASN A 44 -0.23 17.06 -8.70
CA ASN A 44 -1.28 17.70 -9.49
C ASN A 44 -2.66 17.03 -9.35
N SER A 45 -2.75 15.90 -8.66
CA SER A 45 -4.03 15.24 -8.41
C SER A 45 -4.94 16.06 -7.48
N LYS A 46 -6.24 16.06 -7.79
CA LYS A 46 -7.26 16.52 -6.86
C LYS A 46 -7.55 15.41 -5.87
N TYR A 47 -7.19 15.61 -4.60
CA TYR A 47 -7.48 14.64 -3.56
C TYR A 47 -8.98 14.53 -3.28
N THR A 48 -9.47 13.30 -3.28
CA THR A 48 -10.86 12.91 -3.06
C THR A 48 -11.09 12.23 -1.72
N SER A 49 -10.03 11.97 -0.96
CA SER A 49 -10.09 11.30 0.35
C SER A 49 -9.12 11.93 1.35
N GLU A 50 -9.44 11.74 2.62
CA GLU A 50 -8.75 12.31 3.77
C GLU A 50 -7.31 11.83 3.91
N THR A 51 -7.01 10.60 3.48
CA THR A 51 -5.67 10.00 3.62
C THR A 51 -4.78 10.13 2.39
N GLN A 52 -5.30 10.55 1.24
CA GLN A 52 -4.47 10.79 0.06
C GLN A 52 -3.35 11.83 0.31
N PRO A 53 -3.63 13.00 0.94
CA PRO A 53 -2.57 13.92 1.32
C PRO A 53 -1.54 13.30 2.26
N ALA A 54 -1.96 12.43 3.18
CA ALA A 54 -1.06 11.77 4.13
C ALA A 54 -0.17 10.72 3.43
N ASN A 55 -0.73 9.89 2.54
CA ASN A 55 0.02 8.94 1.73
C ASN A 55 1.10 9.64 0.90
N VAL A 56 0.71 10.72 0.20
CA VAL A 56 1.65 11.52 -0.62
C VAL A 56 2.71 12.17 0.26
N LEU A 57 2.32 12.78 1.38
CA LEU A 57 3.26 13.42 2.30
C LEU A 57 4.30 12.42 2.85
N LEU A 58 3.84 11.26 3.32
CA LEU A 58 4.72 10.19 3.80
C LEU A 58 5.70 9.76 2.73
N SER A 59 5.20 9.50 1.52
CA SER A 59 6.01 9.05 0.38
C SER A 59 7.10 10.05 0.02
N LEU A 60 6.75 11.33 -0.16
CA LEU A 60 7.69 12.40 -0.50
C LEU A 60 8.77 12.59 0.58
N ARG A 61 8.38 12.51 1.86
CA ARG A 61 9.29 12.62 3.00
C ARG A 61 10.31 11.48 3.03
N LEU A 62 9.87 10.23 2.86
CA LEU A 62 10.74 9.06 2.88
C LEU A 62 11.83 9.10 1.80
N VAL A 63 11.52 9.66 0.64
CA VAL A 63 12.50 9.80 -0.45
C VAL A 63 13.27 11.12 -0.43
N GLY A 64 13.03 11.96 0.58
CA GLY A 64 13.75 13.22 0.79
C GLY A 64 13.38 14.35 -0.18
N ILE A 65 12.22 14.27 -0.83
CA ILE A 65 11.75 15.29 -1.77
C ILE A 65 11.08 16.42 -0.99
N HIS A 66 11.73 17.59 -0.99
CA HIS A 66 11.30 18.76 -0.23
C HIS A 66 10.91 19.94 -1.13
N ASP A 67 9.63 19.99 -1.54
CA ASP A 67 9.02 21.24 -2.03
C ASP A 67 8.37 21.89 -0.82
N GLN A 68 8.93 22.99 -0.33
CA GLN A 68 8.46 23.62 0.90
C GLN A 68 6.99 24.07 0.79
N THR A 69 6.57 24.57 -0.36
CA THR A 69 5.20 25.10 -0.55
C THR A 69 4.20 23.95 -0.64
N GLN A 70 4.51 22.91 -1.44
CA GLN A 70 3.63 21.75 -1.54
C GLN A 70 3.60 20.93 -0.26
N THR A 71 4.74 20.76 0.42
CA THR A 71 4.80 20.08 1.71
C THR A 71 3.93 20.78 2.74
N GLN A 72 4.02 22.11 2.86
CA GLN A 72 3.18 22.88 3.78
C GLN A 72 1.70 22.75 3.44
N ARG A 73 1.34 22.76 2.16
CA ARG A 73 -0.04 22.54 1.72
C ARG A 73 -0.56 21.15 2.11
N LEU A 74 0.23 20.10 1.88
CA LEU A 74 -0.12 18.72 2.26
C LEU A 74 -0.29 18.59 3.76
N VAL A 75 0.67 19.10 4.54
CA VAL A 75 0.61 19.12 6.01
C VAL A 75 -0.67 19.79 6.49
N GLN A 76 -1.02 20.96 5.96
CA GLN A 76 -2.25 21.66 6.37
C GLN A 76 -3.50 20.86 6.02
N GLN A 77 -3.53 20.19 4.86
CA GLN A 77 -4.64 19.31 4.49
C GLN A 77 -4.78 18.13 5.45
N VAL A 78 -3.67 17.48 5.81
CA VAL A 78 -3.64 16.38 6.79
C VAL A 78 -4.17 16.86 8.14
N LYS A 79 -3.66 17.97 8.68
CA LYS A 79 -4.11 18.55 9.96
C LYS A 79 -5.60 18.90 9.94
N ASN A 80 -6.07 19.54 8.87
CA ASN A 80 -7.50 19.88 8.71
C ASN A 80 -8.39 18.64 8.66
N ASN A 81 -7.93 17.55 8.05
CA ASN A 81 -8.71 16.31 7.97
C ASN A 81 -8.86 15.65 9.34
N VAL A 82 -7.81 15.64 10.15
CA VAL A 82 -7.87 15.20 11.55
C VAL A 82 -8.89 16.03 12.33
N GLU A 83 -8.81 17.36 12.26
CA GLU A 83 -9.70 18.24 13.02
C GLU A 83 -11.18 18.14 12.62
N ARG A 84 -11.46 17.84 11.34
CA ARG A 84 -12.85 17.69 10.86
C ARG A 84 -13.47 16.35 11.21
N LYS A 85 -12.65 15.31 11.37
CA LYS A 85 -13.11 13.93 11.42
C LYS A 85 -12.83 13.24 12.75
N ASP A 86 -12.04 13.82 13.64
CA ASP A 86 -11.62 13.34 14.98
C ASP A 86 -11.92 11.86 15.31
N SER A 87 -13.20 11.47 15.47
CA SER A 87 -13.63 10.09 15.79
C SER A 87 -13.86 9.12 14.60
N ASN A 88 -14.11 9.61 13.38
CA ASN A 88 -14.56 8.82 12.21
C ASN A 88 -13.43 8.20 11.38
N LEU A 89 -12.16 8.48 11.68
CA LEU A 89 -11.03 7.84 11.01
C LEU A 89 -10.92 6.36 11.45
N SER A 90 -10.65 5.47 10.51
CA SER A 90 -10.29 4.09 10.86
C SER A 90 -8.89 4.04 11.49
N SER A 91 -8.53 2.92 12.13
CA SER A 91 -7.21 2.75 12.75
C SER A 91 -6.09 2.96 11.74
N GLY A 92 -6.13 2.28 10.60
CA GLY A 92 -5.10 2.38 9.56
C GLY A 92 -5.03 3.75 8.90
N GLN A 93 -6.15 4.48 8.81
CA GLN A 93 -6.14 5.87 8.33
C GLN A 93 -5.39 6.78 9.31
N LEU A 94 -5.63 6.62 10.61
CA LEU A 94 -4.92 7.36 11.66
C LEU A 94 -3.43 6.96 11.71
N ALA A 95 -3.11 5.68 11.55
CA ALA A 95 -1.73 5.19 11.50
C ALA A 95 -0.92 5.85 10.37
N VAL A 96 -1.47 5.92 9.16
CA VAL A 96 -0.83 6.61 8.03
C VAL A 96 -0.64 8.10 8.31
N ILE A 97 -1.60 8.76 8.96
CA ILE A 97 -1.48 10.18 9.35
C ILE A 97 -0.32 10.37 10.33
N ILE A 98 -0.18 9.49 11.32
CA ILE A 98 0.91 9.52 12.29
C ILE A 98 2.25 9.30 11.59
N LEU A 99 2.38 8.27 10.75
CA LEU A 99 3.56 8.02 9.92
C LEU A 99 3.93 9.27 9.10
N ALA A 100 2.96 9.87 8.41
CA ALA A 100 3.19 11.02 7.55
C ALA A 100 3.66 12.26 8.32
N LEU A 101 3.05 12.57 9.47
CA LEU A 101 3.37 13.76 10.26
C LEU A 101 4.67 13.60 11.06
N GLY A 102 4.94 12.40 11.58
CA GLY A 102 6.14 12.09 12.35
C GLY A 102 7.37 11.74 11.50
N ALA A 103 7.21 11.51 10.20
CA ALA A 103 8.35 11.25 9.32
C ALA A 103 9.41 12.35 9.37
N CYS A 104 10.67 11.92 9.40
CA CYS A 104 11.89 12.71 9.34
C CYS A 104 12.09 13.68 10.52
N HIS A 105 11.53 13.35 11.70
CA HIS A 105 11.53 14.24 12.88
C HIS A 105 11.06 15.66 12.54
N SER A 106 10.07 15.76 11.66
CA SER A 106 9.52 17.05 11.26
C SER A 106 8.94 17.79 12.47
N PRO A 107 9.01 19.12 12.55
CA PRO A 107 8.28 19.91 13.54
C PRO A 107 6.77 19.63 13.56
N ASP A 108 6.23 19.03 12.50
CA ASP A 108 4.82 18.61 12.43
C ASP A 108 4.46 17.47 13.37
N GLU A 109 5.44 16.72 13.87
CA GLU A 109 5.26 15.69 14.90
C GLU A 109 4.67 16.28 16.19
N ILE A 110 4.92 17.57 16.48
CA ILE A 110 4.28 18.27 17.61
C ILE A 110 2.75 18.17 17.55
N PHE A 111 2.17 18.21 16.34
CA PHE A 111 0.73 18.07 16.17
C PHE A 111 0.22 16.68 16.57
N THR A 112 1.01 15.61 16.37
CA THR A 112 0.60 14.26 16.78
C THR A 112 0.53 14.14 18.29
N TYR A 113 1.44 14.82 19.01
CA TYR A 113 1.43 14.92 20.46
C TYR A 113 0.28 15.80 20.97
N ASP A 114 0.12 17.02 20.42
CA ASP A 114 -0.90 17.98 20.84
C ASP A 114 -2.33 17.44 20.68
N LYS A 115 -2.57 16.62 19.66
CA LYS A 115 -3.88 16.00 19.41
C LYS A 115 -4.00 14.59 20.00
N HIS A 116 -3.01 14.11 20.75
CA HIS A 116 -2.99 12.77 21.35
C HIS A 116 -3.23 11.64 20.34
N LEU A 117 -2.77 11.81 19.08
CA LEU A 117 -3.09 10.88 17.99
C LEU A 117 -2.58 9.47 18.26
N LEU A 118 -1.43 9.33 18.92
CA LEU A 118 -0.88 8.03 19.27
C LEU A 118 -1.79 7.27 20.24
N SER A 119 -2.31 7.95 21.28
CA SER A 119 -3.26 7.34 22.22
C SER A 119 -4.61 7.01 21.55
N HIS A 120 -5.06 7.83 20.61
CA HIS A 120 -6.23 7.49 19.79
C HIS A 120 -5.97 6.24 18.92
N LEU A 121 -4.76 6.08 18.39
CA LEU A 121 -4.38 4.87 17.64
C LEU A 121 -4.31 3.64 18.54
N GLU A 122 -3.76 3.75 19.76
CA GLU A 122 -3.75 2.66 20.75
C GLU A 122 -5.17 2.16 21.04
N ASN A 123 -6.11 3.09 21.28
CA ASN A 123 -7.51 2.75 21.52
C ASN A 123 -8.16 2.09 20.30
N LYS A 124 -7.95 2.64 19.10
CA LYS A 124 -8.51 2.06 17.86
C LYS A 124 -7.92 0.69 17.56
N PHE A 125 -6.62 0.48 17.77
CA PHE A 125 -5.99 -0.82 17.66
C PHE A 125 -6.61 -1.82 18.65
N GLN A 126 -6.89 -1.40 19.88
CA GLN A 126 -7.57 -2.24 20.86
C GLN A 126 -9.01 -2.60 20.41
N GLU A 127 -9.76 -1.65 19.84
CA GLU A 127 -11.09 -1.90 19.26
C GLU A 127 -11.04 -2.91 18.11
N GLU A 128 -10.00 -2.88 17.27
CA GLU A 128 -9.78 -3.88 16.22
C GLU A 128 -9.62 -5.29 16.82
N LEU A 129 -8.78 -5.43 17.86
CA LEU A 129 -8.55 -6.70 18.55
C LEU A 129 -9.81 -7.21 19.28
N GLU A 130 -10.58 -6.31 19.88
CA GLU A 130 -11.86 -6.64 20.53
C GLU A 130 -12.89 -7.12 19.50
N ASN A 131 -12.98 -6.47 18.34
CA ASN A 131 -13.87 -6.92 17.26
C ASN A 131 -13.45 -8.30 16.74
N MET A 132 -12.14 -8.57 16.63
CA MET A 132 -11.65 -9.91 16.27
C MET A 132 -12.04 -10.98 17.29
N LYS A 133 -11.97 -10.67 18.59
CA LYS A 133 -12.41 -11.59 19.66
C LYS A 133 -13.92 -11.84 19.58
N ALA A 134 -14.71 -10.83 19.20
CA ALA A 134 -16.16 -10.91 19.11
C ALA A 134 -16.72 -11.50 17.79
N HIS A 135 -15.99 -11.37 16.67
CA HIS A 135 -16.48 -11.65 15.32
C HIS A 135 -15.59 -12.62 14.53
N ASP A 136 -15.31 -13.79 15.12
CA ASP A 136 -14.60 -14.90 14.46
C ASP A 136 -13.27 -14.46 13.81
N GLY A 137 -12.49 -13.68 14.55
CA GLY A 137 -11.18 -13.18 14.12
C GLY A 137 -11.23 -12.08 13.06
N ASN A 138 -12.38 -11.49 12.75
CA ASN A 138 -12.45 -10.38 11.79
C ASN A 138 -12.22 -9.03 12.50
N PRO A 139 -11.25 -8.21 12.06
CA PRO A 139 -11.11 -6.83 12.54
C PRO A 139 -12.30 -5.95 12.11
N LEU A 140 -12.44 -4.77 12.69
CA LEU A 140 -13.34 -3.71 12.18
C LEU A 140 -12.94 -3.33 10.76
N THR A 141 -11.64 -3.33 10.47
CA THR A 141 -11.07 -3.03 9.14
C THR A 141 -10.51 -4.28 8.46
N ASN A 142 -9.18 -4.43 8.35
CA ASN A 142 -8.52 -5.57 7.72
C ASN A 142 -7.07 -5.69 8.23
N PHE A 143 -6.40 -6.80 7.91
CA PHE A 143 -5.02 -7.04 8.39
C PHE A 143 -3.99 -6.09 7.79
N TYR A 144 -4.28 -5.45 6.65
CA TYR A 144 -3.41 -4.41 6.11
C TYR A 144 -3.41 -3.17 7.02
N GLN A 145 -4.60 -2.72 7.45
CA GLN A 145 -4.73 -1.63 8.42
C GLN A 145 -4.19 -2.02 9.80
N LEU A 146 -4.47 -3.24 10.26
CA LEU A 146 -3.89 -3.74 11.52
C LEU A 146 -2.35 -3.74 11.46
N GLY A 147 -1.77 -4.08 10.31
CA GLY A 147 -0.32 -3.98 10.08
C GLY A 147 0.18 -2.55 10.15
N LEU A 148 -0.53 -1.58 9.54
CA LEU A 148 -0.21 -0.16 9.68
C LEU A 148 -0.28 0.31 11.13
N ASP A 149 -1.28 -0.14 11.89
CA ASP A 149 -1.46 0.23 13.31
C ASP A 149 -0.22 -0.19 14.12
N VAL A 150 0.16 -1.47 14.02
CA VAL A 150 1.33 -2.01 14.72
C VAL A 150 2.63 -1.34 14.25
N LEU A 151 2.77 -1.09 12.95
CA LEU A 151 3.93 -0.40 12.40
C LEU A 151 4.08 1.02 12.99
N ALA A 152 3.01 1.81 12.99
CA ALA A 152 3.03 3.16 13.53
C ALA A 152 3.25 3.16 15.05
N LEU A 153 2.55 2.31 15.80
CA LEU A 153 2.75 2.18 17.25
C LEU A 153 4.21 1.77 17.58
N CYS A 154 4.78 0.84 16.81
CA CYS A 154 6.16 0.42 17.01
C CYS A 154 7.18 1.54 16.72
N LEU A 155 7.03 2.26 15.60
CA LEU A 155 7.97 3.32 15.21
C LEU A 155 7.91 4.53 16.14
N PHE A 156 6.74 4.87 16.68
CA PHE A 156 6.56 6.05 17.54
C PHE A 156 6.49 5.71 19.04
N ASN A 157 6.98 4.54 19.45
CA ASN A 157 6.99 4.09 20.85
C ASN A 157 5.61 4.15 21.54
N GLY A 158 4.54 3.85 20.80
CA GLY A 158 3.20 3.67 21.33
C GLY A 158 3.05 2.35 22.10
N SER A 159 1.99 2.26 22.90
CA SER A 159 1.69 1.07 23.69
C SER A 159 1.04 -0.03 22.86
N TYR A 160 1.66 -1.21 22.82
CA TYR A 160 1.09 -2.42 22.23
C TYR A 160 1.68 -3.68 22.89
N SER A 161 0.99 -4.81 22.78
CA SER A 161 1.45 -6.09 23.31
C SER A 161 2.08 -6.94 22.21
N ALA A 162 3.40 -7.17 22.27
CA ALA A 162 4.09 -8.07 21.35
C ALA A 162 3.52 -9.49 21.36
N THR A 163 3.00 -9.94 22.51
CA THR A 163 2.31 -11.24 22.63
C THR A 163 1.02 -11.26 21.82
N GLU A 164 0.19 -10.21 21.92
CA GLU A 164 -1.05 -10.10 21.14
C GLU A 164 -0.73 -9.96 19.65
N VAL A 165 0.27 -9.17 19.27
CA VAL A 165 0.74 -9.08 17.88
C VAL A 165 1.09 -10.46 17.35
N ALA A 166 1.94 -11.21 18.06
CA ALA A 166 2.34 -12.55 17.63
C ALA A 166 1.16 -13.55 17.60
N GLU A 167 0.11 -13.35 18.38
CA GLU A 167 -1.12 -14.17 18.36
C GLU A 167 -2.05 -13.82 17.20
N PHE A 168 -2.32 -12.53 16.98
CA PHE A 168 -3.28 -12.05 16.01
C PHE A 168 -2.73 -12.06 14.58
N PHE A 169 -1.43 -11.84 14.39
CA PHE A 169 -0.77 -11.92 13.08
C PHE A 169 -0.41 -13.34 12.65
N ASN A 170 -0.81 -14.37 13.41
CA ASN A 170 -0.49 -15.76 13.10
C ASN A 170 -0.85 -16.12 11.65
N HIS A 171 0.05 -16.82 10.94
CA HIS A 171 -0.04 -17.02 9.51
C HIS A 171 -1.22 -17.90 9.03
N TYR A 172 -1.80 -18.70 9.93
CA TYR A 172 -3.01 -19.49 9.63
C TYR A 172 -4.29 -18.64 9.57
N LYS A 173 -4.21 -17.32 9.78
CA LYS A 173 -5.41 -16.48 9.82
C LYS A 173 -5.95 -16.27 8.41
N LYS A 174 -7.25 -16.55 8.26
CA LYS A 174 -8.04 -16.30 7.03
C LYS A 174 -7.97 -14.85 6.53
N ASN A 175 -7.56 -13.89 7.37
CA ASN A 175 -7.47 -12.47 7.00
C ASN A 175 -6.33 -12.12 6.05
N TYR A 176 -5.39 -13.04 5.81
CA TYR A 176 -4.39 -12.90 4.75
C TYR A 176 -4.91 -13.31 3.36
N TYR A 177 -6.13 -13.85 3.28
CA TYR A 177 -6.68 -14.43 2.05
C TYR A 177 -8.03 -13.80 1.69
N PHE A 178 -8.24 -13.59 0.39
CA PHE A 178 -9.50 -13.11 -0.21
C PHE A 178 -9.86 -14.00 -1.39
N GLY A 179 -11.01 -14.68 -1.34
CA GLY A 179 -11.40 -15.70 -2.33
C GLY A 179 -10.42 -16.88 -2.39
N GLY A 180 -9.69 -17.15 -1.30
CA GLY A 180 -8.61 -18.14 -1.26
C GLY A 180 -7.27 -17.67 -1.85
N GLN A 181 -7.21 -16.46 -2.43
CA GLN A 181 -5.98 -15.85 -2.93
C GLN A 181 -5.24 -15.14 -1.80
N PHE A 182 -3.92 -15.33 -1.68
CA PHE A 182 -3.10 -14.60 -0.71
C PHE A 182 -3.01 -13.12 -1.10
N SER A 183 -3.24 -12.25 -0.13
CA SER A 183 -3.10 -10.80 -0.27
C SER A 183 -1.66 -10.38 -0.03
N VAL A 184 -0.93 -10.13 -1.12
CA VAL A 184 0.47 -9.67 -1.09
C VAL A 184 0.60 -8.38 -0.29
N ASP A 185 -0.30 -7.40 -0.50
CA ASP A 185 -0.29 -6.12 0.22
C ASP A 185 -0.38 -6.34 1.74
N THR A 186 -1.29 -7.22 2.17
CA THR A 186 -1.53 -7.52 3.58
C THR A 186 -0.35 -8.25 4.19
N GLY A 187 0.18 -9.27 3.51
CA GLY A 187 1.36 -10.00 3.96
C GLY A 187 2.58 -9.09 4.08
N ALA A 188 2.82 -8.24 3.09
CA ALA A 188 3.96 -7.33 3.06
C ALA A 188 3.87 -6.24 4.13
N MET A 189 2.68 -5.66 4.35
CA MET A 189 2.48 -4.72 5.46
C MET A 189 2.69 -5.38 6.83
N ALA A 190 2.24 -6.63 6.99
CA ALA A 190 2.51 -7.42 8.18
C ALA A 190 4.02 -7.68 8.36
N VAL A 191 4.77 -7.98 7.30
CA VAL A 191 6.24 -8.14 7.37
C VAL A 191 6.91 -6.85 7.85
N LEU A 192 6.51 -5.67 7.34
CA LEU A 192 7.05 -4.39 7.80
C LEU A 192 6.79 -4.18 9.30
N ALA A 193 5.53 -4.37 9.73
CA ALA A 193 5.13 -4.21 11.13
C ALA A 193 5.86 -5.18 12.07
N LEU A 194 5.86 -6.48 11.73
CA LEU A 194 6.53 -7.52 12.51
C LEU A 194 8.04 -7.30 12.57
N THR A 195 8.65 -6.81 11.48
CA THR A 195 10.07 -6.47 11.46
C THR A 195 10.38 -5.32 12.41
N CYS A 196 9.52 -4.30 12.49
CA CYS A 196 9.66 -3.24 13.49
C CYS A 196 9.63 -3.81 14.91
N VAL A 197 8.61 -4.62 15.25
CA VAL A 197 8.47 -5.21 16.59
C VAL A 197 9.67 -6.10 16.91
N ASN A 198 10.15 -6.90 15.95
CA ASN A 198 11.33 -7.74 16.11
C ASN A 198 12.60 -6.93 16.44
N ARG A 199 12.80 -5.79 15.76
CA ARG A 199 13.91 -4.86 16.03
C ARG A 199 13.79 -4.24 17.43
N SER A 200 12.58 -3.81 17.81
CA SER A 200 12.30 -3.25 19.14
C SER A 200 12.63 -4.26 20.27
N LEU A 201 12.13 -5.49 20.19
CA LEU A 201 12.42 -6.56 21.16
C LEU A 201 13.90 -6.92 21.24
N THR A 202 14.62 -6.87 20.12
CA THR A 202 16.06 -7.13 20.07
C THR A 202 16.86 -6.03 20.78
N ASN A 203 16.45 -4.77 20.60
CA ASN A 203 17.08 -3.60 21.23
C ASN A 203 16.88 -3.60 22.75
N GLU A 204 15.75 -4.10 23.23
CA GLU A 204 15.49 -4.33 24.67
C GLU A 204 16.28 -5.53 25.25
N GLN A 205 17.15 -6.17 24.44
CA GLN A 205 18.06 -7.26 24.84
C GLN A 205 17.36 -8.53 25.35
N ILE A 206 16.09 -8.74 25.02
CA ILE A 206 15.33 -9.95 25.41
C ILE A 206 15.56 -11.08 24.39
N LYS A 207 16.82 -11.52 24.23
CA LYS A 207 17.20 -12.57 23.25
C LYS A 207 16.57 -13.96 23.50
N ALA A 208 15.93 -14.16 24.64
CA ALA A 208 15.26 -15.41 25.02
C ALA A 208 13.72 -15.29 25.03
N ASP A 209 13.15 -14.22 24.46
CA ASP A 209 11.70 -14.07 24.39
C ASP A 209 11.10 -15.08 23.40
N LYS A 210 10.13 -15.86 23.86
CA LYS A 210 9.31 -16.75 23.04
C LYS A 210 8.60 -15.98 21.91
N ASN A 211 8.25 -14.72 22.16
CA ASN A 211 7.62 -13.83 21.18
C ASN A 211 8.58 -13.48 20.04
N LEU A 212 9.85 -13.21 20.33
CA LEU A 212 10.87 -12.91 19.31
C LEU A 212 10.96 -14.06 18.30
N LYS A 213 11.11 -15.30 18.78
CA LYS A 213 11.16 -16.48 17.93
C LYS A 213 9.88 -16.66 17.11
N LYS A 214 8.71 -16.46 17.73
CA LYS A 214 7.42 -16.58 17.04
C LYS A 214 7.26 -15.53 15.94
N ILE A 215 7.69 -14.29 16.19
CA ILE A 215 7.65 -13.20 15.21
C ILE A 215 8.61 -13.49 14.05
N ASP A 216 9.82 -13.97 14.32
CA ASP A 216 10.79 -14.38 13.31
C ASP A 216 10.24 -15.48 12.39
N GLU A 217 9.61 -16.52 12.96
CA GLU A 217 8.93 -17.59 12.21
C GLU A 217 7.77 -17.04 11.35
N LEU A 218 7.01 -16.06 11.86
CA LEU A 218 5.93 -15.41 11.10
C LEU A 218 6.45 -14.59 9.92
N ILE A 219 7.53 -13.84 10.12
CA ILE A 219 8.17 -13.07 9.03
C ILE A 219 8.64 -14.04 7.95
N SER A 220 9.35 -15.11 8.33
CA SER A 220 9.83 -16.12 7.39
C SER A 220 8.69 -16.70 6.53
N PHE A 221 7.57 -17.07 7.16
CA PHE A 221 6.43 -17.61 6.43
C PHE A 221 5.81 -16.59 5.46
N LEU A 222 5.62 -15.34 5.91
CA LEU A 222 5.01 -14.30 5.08
C LEU A 222 5.90 -13.95 3.89
N VAL A 223 7.22 -13.93 4.06
CA VAL A 223 8.18 -13.73 2.97
C VAL A 223 8.09 -14.85 1.93
N GLU A 224 8.03 -16.11 2.37
CA GLU A 224 7.83 -17.26 1.48
C GLU A 224 6.52 -17.11 0.67
N LYS A 225 5.43 -16.70 1.33
CA LYS A 225 4.14 -16.45 0.65
C LYS A 225 4.20 -15.30 -0.34
N ILE A 226 4.83 -14.18 0.01
CA ILE A 226 5.02 -13.05 -0.89
C ILE A 226 5.79 -13.49 -2.14
N LEU A 227 6.90 -14.21 -1.97
CA LEU A 227 7.72 -14.72 -3.09
C LEU A 227 6.97 -15.74 -3.95
N SER A 228 6.08 -16.55 -3.35
CA SER A 228 5.25 -17.49 -4.11
C SER A 228 4.24 -16.83 -5.06
N GLU A 229 3.92 -15.55 -4.84
CA GLU A 229 3.04 -14.76 -5.69
C GLU A 229 3.79 -13.99 -6.79
N LYS A 230 5.12 -14.15 -6.88
CA LYS A 230 5.95 -13.56 -7.93
C LYS A 230 5.57 -14.11 -9.31
N LYS A 231 5.31 -13.22 -10.25
CA LYS A 231 5.00 -13.50 -11.65
C LYS A 231 6.29 -13.64 -12.47
N GLU A 232 6.18 -14.24 -13.65
CA GLU A 232 7.32 -14.44 -14.57
C GLU A 232 7.96 -13.12 -15.02
N ASN A 233 7.16 -12.05 -15.13
CA ASN A 233 7.61 -10.71 -15.49
C ASN A 233 8.21 -9.91 -14.32
N GLY A 234 8.34 -10.50 -13.13
CA GLY A 234 8.94 -9.86 -11.96
C GLY A 234 7.96 -9.10 -11.06
N LEU A 235 6.68 -8.94 -11.44
CA LEU A 235 5.67 -8.39 -10.51
C LEU A 235 5.44 -9.35 -9.35
N ILE A 236 5.12 -8.82 -8.16
CA ILE A 236 4.82 -9.63 -6.98
C ILE A 236 3.36 -9.42 -6.61
N GLY A 237 2.53 -10.43 -6.86
CA GLY A 237 1.07 -10.29 -6.89
C GLY A 237 0.60 -9.63 -8.17
N ASN A 238 0.40 -8.31 -8.15
CA ASN A 238 0.06 -7.47 -9.31
C ASN A 238 0.85 -6.14 -9.28
N THR A 239 0.61 -5.26 -10.26
CA THR A 239 1.29 -3.96 -10.39
C THR A 239 1.21 -3.10 -9.12
N PHE A 240 0.06 -3.09 -8.44
CA PHE A 240 -0.20 -2.22 -7.29
C PHE A 240 0.31 -2.81 -5.97
N SER A 241 0.37 -4.14 -5.83
CA SER A 241 0.92 -4.80 -4.64
C SER A 241 2.44 -4.87 -4.62
N THR A 242 3.07 -4.77 -5.79
CA THR A 242 4.52 -4.94 -5.97
C THR A 242 5.32 -3.94 -5.12
N GLY A 243 4.88 -2.68 -5.01
CA GLY A 243 5.63 -1.66 -4.26
C GLY A 243 5.81 -2.01 -2.78
N VAL A 244 4.72 -2.29 -2.08
CA VAL A 244 4.80 -2.68 -0.66
C VAL A 244 5.48 -4.04 -0.49
N ALA A 245 5.36 -4.96 -1.45
CA ALA A 245 6.11 -6.22 -1.46
C ALA A 245 7.63 -6.00 -1.55
N MET A 246 8.09 -5.10 -2.41
CA MET A 246 9.51 -4.72 -2.49
C MET A 246 10.02 -4.21 -1.14
N GLN A 247 9.26 -3.33 -0.48
CA GLN A 247 9.64 -2.83 0.85
C GLN A 247 9.78 -3.97 1.87
N ALA A 248 8.83 -4.91 1.88
CA ALA A 248 8.88 -6.08 2.76
C ALA A 248 10.12 -6.93 2.48
N LEU A 249 10.45 -7.19 1.23
CA LEU A 249 11.63 -7.98 0.84
C LEU A 249 12.95 -7.25 1.11
N PHE A 250 13.01 -5.92 1.03
CA PHE A 250 14.19 -5.14 1.39
C PHE A 250 14.58 -5.31 2.85
N VAL A 251 13.60 -5.39 3.76
CA VAL A 251 13.86 -5.46 5.20
C VAL A 251 13.96 -6.90 5.73
N SER A 252 13.78 -7.89 4.84
CA SER A 252 13.69 -9.31 5.18
C SER A 252 14.64 -10.19 4.34
N SER A 253 15.76 -9.62 3.87
CA SER A 253 16.80 -10.32 3.09
C SER A 253 17.37 -11.58 3.78
N ASN A 254 17.27 -11.68 5.10
CA ASN A 254 17.70 -12.87 5.85
C ASN A 254 16.80 -14.10 5.62
N TYR A 255 15.64 -13.96 4.99
CA TYR A 255 14.64 -15.02 4.83
C TYR A 255 14.50 -15.55 3.41
N TYR A 256 15.33 -15.09 2.47
CA TYR A 256 15.38 -15.59 1.09
C TYR A 256 16.76 -15.41 0.48
N ASN A 257 17.06 -16.18 -0.56
CA ASN A 257 18.32 -16.10 -1.32
C ASN A 257 18.18 -15.15 -2.52
N GLU A 258 19.29 -14.55 -2.96
CA GLU A 258 19.32 -13.67 -4.14
C GLU A 258 18.73 -14.32 -5.41
N SER A 259 18.83 -15.64 -5.55
CA SER A 259 18.26 -16.38 -6.69
C SER A 259 16.72 -16.47 -6.69
N GLU A 260 16.07 -16.21 -5.56
CA GLU A 260 14.62 -16.31 -5.42
C GLU A 260 13.91 -15.04 -5.91
N TRP A 261 14.61 -13.91 -5.97
CA TRP A 261 14.05 -12.65 -6.43
C TRP A 261 15.08 -11.76 -7.15
N ASP A 262 14.84 -11.56 -8.44
CA ASP A 262 15.53 -10.55 -9.25
C ASP A 262 14.86 -9.18 -9.06
N CYS A 263 15.39 -8.39 -8.13
CA CYS A 263 14.90 -7.04 -7.86
C CYS A 263 14.95 -6.14 -9.09
N GLN A 264 15.99 -6.26 -9.94
CA GLN A 264 16.15 -5.40 -11.11
C GLN A 264 15.06 -5.70 -12.15
N GLN A 265 14.72 -6.98 -12.35
CA GLN A 265 13.59 -7.36 -13.21
C GLN A 265 12.28 -6.73 -12.73
N THR A 266 12.00 -6.79 -11.41
CA THR A 266 10.83 -6.14 -10.82
C THR A 266 10.84 -4.63 -11.04
N LEU A 267 12.00 -3.99 -10.86
CA LEU A 267 12.18 -2.56 -11.04
C LEU A 267 11.88 -2.14 -12.48
N ASP A 268 12.47 -2.82 -13.45
CA ASP A 268 12.30 -2.55 -14.88
C ASP A 268 10.83 -2.70 -15.32
N MET A 269 10.14 -3.72 -14.82
CA MET A 269 8.73 -3.94 -15.10
C MET A 269 7.85 -2.82 -14.52
N ILE A 270 8.12 -2.38 -13.28
CA ILE A 270 7.38 -1.25 -12.70
C ILE A 270 7.64 0.05 -13.45
N LEU A 271 8.88 0.30 -13.88
CA LEU A 271 9.18 1.47 -14.70
C LEU A 271 8.37 1.49 -16.00
N GLN A 272 8.25 0.33 -16.66
CA GLN A 272 7.40 0.19 -17.85
C GLN A 272 5.92 0.48 -17.56
N GLU A 273 5.38 -0.01 -16.44
CA GLU A 273 3.99 0.28 -16.02
C GLU A 273 3.78 1.77 -15.73
N ILE A 274 4.80 2.45 -15.18
CA ILE A 274 4.78 3.90 -14.98
C ILE A 274 4.76 4.64 -16.32
N SER A 275 5.58 4.23 -17.29
CA SER A 275 5.57 4.86 -18.63
C SER A 275 4.21 4.70 -19.32
N GLN A 276 3.48 3.63 -19.02
CA GLN A 276 2.13 3.37 -19.55
C GLN A 276 1.02 4.14 -18.82
N GLY A 277 1.36 4.90 -17.78
CA GLY A 277 0.40 5.72 -17.04
C GLY A 277 -0.50 4.93 -16.08
N VAL A 278 -0.10 3.71 -15.68
CA VAL A 278 -0.88 2.86 -14.78
C VAL A 278 -0.98 3.46 -13.37
N PHE A 279 0.04 4.17 -12.91
CA PHE A 279 0.08 4.87 -11.63
C PHE A 279 -0.53 6.29 -11.72
N ASN A 280 -1.76 6.39 -12.23
CA ASN A 280 -2.53 7.64 -12.33
C ASN A 280 -3.32 7.98 -11.04
N ASN A 281 -3.37 7.06 -10.08
CA ASN A 281 -3.95 7.28 -8.76
C ASN A 281 -2.86 7.80 -7.80
N PRO A 282 -3.10 8.92 -7.07
CA PRO A 282 -2.09 9.47 -6.17
C PRO A 282 -1.70 8.55 -5.02
N THR A 283 -2.60 7.69 -4.54
CA THR A 283 -2.27 6.67 -3.53
C THR A 283 -1.36 5.59 -4.12
N ALA A 284 -1.67 5.10 -5.32
CA ALA A 284 -0.83 4.10 -5.99
C ALA A 284 0.58 4.65 -6.26
N ALA A 285 0.66 5.88 -6.79
CA ALA A 285 1.93 6.57 -7.02
C ALA A 285 2.73 6.77 -5.72
N ALA A 286 2.04 7.14 -4.63
CA ALA A 286 2.68 7.31 -3.32
C ALA A 286 3.22 6.00 -2.73
N GLN A 287 2.56 4.86 -2.96
CA GLN A 287 3.00 3.57 -2.42
C GLN A 287 4.20 2.97 -3.17
N ILE A 288 4.31 3.21 -4.48
CA ILE A 288 5.40 2.67 -5.29
C ILE A 288 6.66 3.54 -5.24
N LEU A 289 6.56 4.86 -4.99
CA LEU A 289 7.72 5.74 -5.02
C LEU A 289 8.83 5.38 -4.01
N PRO A 290 8.57 5.11 -2.71
CA PRO A 290 9.62 4.78 -1.76
C PRO A 290 10.48 3.57 -2.16
N PRO A 291 9.92 2.40 -2.50
CA PRO A 291 10.73 1.24 -2.87
C PRO A 291 11.51 1.43 -4.18
N LEU A 292 11.03 2.24 -5.14
CA LEU A 292 11.82 2.60 -6.32
C LEU A 292 13.11 3.35 -5.96
N MET A 293 13.09 4.06 -4.83
CA MET A 293 14.21 4.83 -4.29
C MET A 293 14.96 4.08 -3.18
N GLY A 294 14.76 2.76 -3.08
CA GLY A 294 15.39 1.92 -2.06
C GLY A 294 14.91 2.21 -0.63
N ARG A 295 13.73 2.80 -0.46
CA ARG A 295 13.16 3.20 0.85
C ARG A 295 11.97 2.36 1.24
N THR A 296 11.76 2.28 2.56
CA THR A 296 10.69 1.52 3.19
C THR A 296 10.02 2.36 4.28
N TYR A 297 8.85 1.93 4.73
CA TYR A 297 8.19 2.57 5.87
C TYR A 297 8.95 2.41 7.21
N LEU A 298 9.96 1.53 7.29
CA LEU A 298 10.84 1.45 8.45
C LEU A 298 11.88 2.58 8.48
N ASP A 299 12.03 3.35 7.40
CA ASP A 299 12.97 4.47 7.30
C ASP A 299 12.33 5.80 7.72
N VAL A 300 11.18 5.77 8.41
CA VAL A 300 10.39 6.96 8.77
C VAL A 300 11.16 7.95 9.62
N GLU A 301 12.12 7.48 10.44
CA GLU A 301 12.98 8.33 11.29
C GLU A 301 14.28 8.75 10.57
N ASP A 302 14.72 8.01 9.54
CA ASP A 302 16.01 8.21 8.83
C ASP A 302 15.82 8.62 7.37
N CYS A 303 15.22 9.80 7.18
CA CYS A 303 14.98 10.34 5.85
C CYS A 303 16.24 11.00 5.27
N PRO A 304 16.55 10.75 3.99
CA PRO A 304 17.63 11.46 3.31
C PRO A 304 17.26 12.93 3.14
N TYR A 305 18.17 13.85 3.45
CA TYR A 305 18.04 15.23 3.02
C TYR A 305 18.53 15.36 1.58
N VAL A 306 17.62 15.33 0.61
CA VAL A 306 17.97 15.59 -0.80
C VAL A 306 17.75 17.07 -1.10
N SER A 307 18.80 17.87 -0.98
CA SER A 307 18.81 19.24 -1.54
C SER A 307 18.77 19.14 -3.07
N GLY A 308 17.71 19.60 -3.71
CA GLY A 308 17.69 19.73 -5.17
C GLY A 308 16.40 19.29 -5.85
N LEU A 309 15.26 19.87 -5.45
CA LEU A 309 14.09 19.86 -6.33
C LEU A 309 14.30 20.68 -7.61
N ASP A 310 15.35 21.49 -7.68
CA ASP A 310 15.79 22.18 -8.89
C ASP A 310 16.14 21.23 -10.06
N THR A 311 16.19 19.91 -9.82
CA THR A 311 16.45 18.89 -10.86
C THR A 311 15.20 18.16 -11.36
N PHE A 312 14.11 18.13 -10.60
CA PHE A 312 12.85 17.59 -11.09
C PHE A 312 12.09 18.71 -11.80
N ASN A 313 12.25 18.80 -13.12
CA ASN A 313 11.38 19.59 -13.96
C ASN A 313 9.97 18.98 -13.90
N ILE A 314 9.21 19.32 -12.84
CA ILE A 314 7.77 19.11 -12.73
C ILE A 314 7.16 19.96 -13.82
N SER A 315 7.12 19.40 -15.03
CA SER A 315 6.48 20.05 -16.15
C SER A 315 5.01 20.22 -15.81
N ASN A 316 4.53 21.46 -15.83
CA ASN A 316 3.10 21.76 -15.78
C ASN A 316 2.35 21.23 -17.02
N HIS A 317 3.04 20.59 -17.97
CA HIS A 317 2.37 19.67 -18.86
C HIS A 317 1.90 18.47 -18.05
N VAL A 318 0.67 18.61 -17.54
CA VAL A 318 -0.30 17.54 -17.60
C VAL A 318 -0.05 16.85 -18.94
N PRO A 319 0.37 15.57 -18.99
CA PRO A 319 0.22 14.81 -20.21
C PRO A 319 -1.25 15.01 -20.50
N GLU A 320 -1.56 15.73 -21.58
CA GLU A 320 -2.90 15.74 -22.11
C GLU A 320 -3.15 14.25 -22.24
N SER A 321 -3.98 13.71 -21.35
CA SER A 321 -4.65 12.49 -21.67
C SER A 321 -5.31 12.91 -22.96
N GLU A 322 -4.71 12.48 -24.07
CA GLU A 322 -5.45 12.15 -25.25
C GLU A 322 -6.44 11.07 -24.77
N ARG A 323 -7.44 11.48 -23.98
CA ARG A 323 -8.80 11.16 -24.28
C ARG A 323 -8.90 11.60 -25.71
N SER A 324 -8.56 10.66 -26.60
CA SER A 324 -9.11 10.64 -27.92
C SER A 324 -10.56 11.00 -27.70
N ASN A 325 -10.93 12.25 -28.01
CA ASN A 325 -12.31 12.69 -28.15
C ASN A 325 -12.85 12.00 -29.41
N SER A 326 -12.64 10.69 -29.48
CA SER A 326 -13.32 9.81 -30.38
C SER A 326 -14.73 9.79 -29.86
N SER A 327 -15.63 10.46 -30.58
CA SER A 327 -17.07 10.28 -30.38
C SER A 327 -17.54 8.85 -30.69
N SER A 328 -16.62 7.90 -30.92
CA SER A 328 -16.95 6.48 -31.00
C SER A 328 -17.56 6.02 -29.68
N LEU A 329 -18.76 5.50 -29.79
CA LEU A 329 -19.39 4.74 -28.72
C LEU A 329 -18.87 3.31 -28.77
N ILE A 330 -18.71 2.71 -27.60
CA ILE A 330 -18.43 1.29 -27.45
C ILE A 330 -19.60 0.57 -26.77
N MET A 331 -19.83 -0.69 -27.09
CA MET A 331 -20.80 -1.55 -26.42
C MET A 331 -20.09 -2.56 -25.53
N VAL A 332 -20.58 -2.72 -24.30
CA VAL A 332 -20.10 -3.73 -23.35
C VAL A 332 -21.25 -4.57 -22.82
N TYR A 333 -20.95 -5.79 -22.37
CA TYR A 333 -21.89 -6.67 -21.71
C TYR A 333 -21.71 -6.52 -20.20
N TYR A 334 -22.70 -5.95 -19.50
CA TYR A 334 -22.62 -5.74 -18.05
C TYR A 334 -23.55 -6.69 -17.32
N SER A 335 -23.06 -7.32 -16.25
CA SER A 335 -23.84 -8.23 -15.43
C SER A 335 -23.68 -8.01 -13.94
N VAL A 336 -24.76 -8.23 -13.19
CA VAL A 336 -24.78 -8.29 -11.72
C VAL A 336 -25.07 -9.74 -11.32
N VAL A 337 -24.19 -10.33 -10.52
CA VAL A 337 -24.29 -11.73 -10.08
C VAL A 337 -24.43 -11.78 -8.57
N ILE A 338 -25.54 -12.33 -8.09
CA ILE A 338 -25.78 -12.60 -6.67
C ILE A 338 -26.03 -14.09 -6.49
N ASN A 339 -27.30 -14.51 -6.62
CA ASN A 339 -27.71 -15.91 -6.80
C ASN A 339 -28.19 -16.15 -8.24
N GLU A 340 -28.78 -15.11 -8.84
CA GLU A 340 -29.14 -15.03 -10.25
C GLU A 340 -28.22 -14.03 -10.95
N THR A 341 -28.14 -14.15 -12.27
CA THR A 341 -27.37 -13.23 -13.12
C THR A 341 -28.34 -12.32 -13.86
N TYR A 342 -28.17 -11.01 -13.68
CA TYR A 342 -28.90 -9.99 -14.41
C TYR A 342 -27.95 -9.29 -15.37
N SER A 343 -28.23 -9.35 -16.67
CA SER A 343 -27.35 -8.82 -17.71
C SER A 343 -28.02 -7.73 -18.54
N ILE A 344 -27.22 -6.79 -19.03
CA ILE A 344 -27.65 -5.71 -19.92
C ILE A 344 -26.52 -5.26 -20.83
N ASN A 345 -26.84 -4.95 -22.08
CA ASN A 345 -25.90 -4.30 -22.98
C ASN A 345 -25.89 -2.79 -22.70
N VAL A 346 -24.70 -2.25 -22.48
CA VAL A 346 -24.49 -0.84 -22.16
C VAL A 346 -23.63 -0.22 -23.25
N THR A 347 -24.02 0.97 -23.70
CA THR A 347 -23.25 1.74 -24.68
C THR A 347 -22.72 2.98 -23.99
N VAL A 348 -21.41 3.17 -24.02
CA VAL A 348 -20.71 4.29 -23.39
C VAL A 348 -19.70 4.90 -24.38
N PRO A 349 -19.26 6.16 -24.19
CA PRO A 349 -18.15 6.71 -24.96
C PRO A 349 -16.88 5.86 -24.81
N ASN A 350 -16.09 5.76 -25.87
CA ASN A 350 -14.77 5.14 -25.78
C ASN A 350 -13.89 5.89 -24.77
N GLY A 351 -13.15 5.15 -23.94
CA GLY A 351 -12.38 5.69 -22.81
C GLY A 351 -13.18 5.88 -21.52
N SER A 352 -14.45 5.47 -21.48
CA SER A 352 -15.22 5.39 -20.24
C SER A 352 -14.65 4.34 -19.28
N VAL A 353 -14.92 4.53 -18.00
CA VAL A 353 -14.53 3.58 -16.95
C VAL A 353 -15.69 2.67 -16.54
N PHE A 354 -15.40 1.58 -15.83
CA PHE A 354 -16.41 0.63 -15.32
C PHE A 354 -17.55 1.34 -14.57
N LEU A 355 -17.26 2.38 -13.79
CA LEU A 355 -18.27 3.17 -13.09
C LEU A 355 -19.26 3.87 -14.03
N ASP A 356 -18.83 4.30 -15.22
CA ASP A 356 -19.73 4.91 -16.20
C ASP A 356 -20.71 3.87 -16.76
N VAL A 357 -20.25 2.63 -16.95
CA VAL A 357 -21.09 1.49 -17.34
C VAL A 357 -22.14 1.22 -16.24
N MET A 358 -21.74 1.18 -14.97
CA MET A 358 -22.66 0.99 -13.85
C MET A 358 -23.72 2.09 -13.77
N LYS A 359 -23.32 3.36 -13.91
CA LYS A 359 -24.24 4.51 -13.93
C LYS A 359 -25.22 4.44 -15.10
N ALA A 360 -24.74 4.06 -16.29
CA ALA A 360 -25.58 3.90 -17.46
C ALA A 360 -26.58 2.73 -17.31
N ALA A 361 -26.16 1.62 -16.70
CA ALA A 361 -27.04 0.49 -16.37
C ALA A 361 -28.10 0.88 -15.33
N GLN A 362 -27.71 1.57 -14.24
CA GLN A 362 -28.64 2.09 -13.23
C GLN A 362 -29.69 3.02 -13.84
N LYS A 363 -29.30 3.90 -14.78
CA LYS A 363 -30.25 4.79 -15.47
C LYS A 363 -31.27 4.03 -16.30
N LYS A 364 -30.90 2.86 -16.86
CA LYS A 364 -31.83 2.00 -17.63
C LYS A 364 -32.76 1.21 -16.72
N ASN A 365 -32.26 0.71 -15.59
CA ASN A 365 -33.08 -0.01 -14.60
C ASN A 365 -32.44 0.12 -13.21
N GLU A 366 -32.98 1.05 -12.42
CA GLU A 366 -32.49 1.35 -11.07
C GLU A 366 -32.76 0.21 -10.07
N THR A 367 -33.85 -0.55 -10.25
CA THR A 367 -34.18 -1.66 -9.35
C THR A 367 -33.16 -2.79 -9.45
N THR A 368 -32.71 -3.12 -10.67
CA THR A 368 -31.77 -4.23 -10.91
C THR A 368 -30.31 -3.80 -10.86
N PHE A 369 -29.98 -2.59 -11.32
CA PHE A 369 -28.59 -2.12 -11.43
C PHE A 369 -28.26 -0.95 -10.51
N GLY A 370 -29.17 -0.58 -9.61
CA GLY A 370 -28.91 0.44 -8.59
C GLY A 370 -27.80 0.01 -7.64
N PHE A 371 -26.89 0.93 -7.35
CA PHE A 371 -25.75 0.70 -6.47
C PHE A 371 -25.50 1.91 -5.58
N THR A 372 -24.79 1.69 -4.47
CA THR A 372 -24.23 2.74 -3.64
C THR A 372 -22.71 2.64 -3.63
N MET A 373 -22.04 3.77 -3.45
CA MET A 373 -20.59 3.83 -3.37
C MET A 373 -20.15 4.85 -2.32
N GLU A 374 -18.96 4.65 -1.79
CA GLU A 374 -18.27 5.59 -0.90
C GLU A 374 -16.93 5.99 -1.52
N GLN A 375 -16.49 7.21 -1.24
CA GLN A 375 -15.20 7.68 -1.72
C GLN A 375 -14.09 7.21 -0.78
N SER A 376 -13.08 6.54 -1.32
CA SER A 376 -11.89 6.10 -0.59
C SER A 376 -10.62 6.76 -1.14
N SER A 377 -9.48 6.49 -0.50
CA SER A 377 -8.16 6.91 -0.99
C SER A 377 -7.77 6.28 -2.32
N TRP A 378 -8.42 5.18 -2.69
CA TRP A 378 -8.24 4.47 -3.96
C TRP A 378 -9.28 4.86 -5.01
N GLY A 379 -10.26 5.70 -4.66
CA GLY A 379 -11.35 6.10 -5.54
C GLY A 379 -12.71 5.59 -5.06
N PRO A 380 -13.74 5.59 -5.93
CA PRO A 380 -15.07 5.10 -5.60
C PRO A 380 -15.05 3.60 -5.30
N TYR A 381 -15.56 3.23 -4.13
CA TYR A 381 -15.70 1.84 -3.67
C TYR A 381 -17.18 1.47 -3.60
N ILE A 382 -17.57 0.37 -4.25
CA ILE A 382 -18.97 -0.07 -4.29
C ILE A 382 -19.34 -0.71 -2.95
N THR A 383 -20.32 -0.11 -2.26
CA THR A 383 -20.78 -0.59 -0.95
C THR A 383 -22.04 -1.44 -1.03
N SER A 384 -22.90 -1.21 -2.02
CA SER A 384 -24.07 -2.07 -2.26
C SER A 384 -24.46 -2.11 -3.73
N VAL A 385 -25.12 -3.20 -4.14
CA VAL A 385 -25.87 -3.33 -5.40
C VAL A 385 -27.22 -3.93 -5.05
N GLN A 386 -28.30 -3.41 -5.64
CA GLN A 386 -29.69 -3.76 -5.28
C GLN A 386 -30.01 -3.60 -3.77
N GLY A 387 -29.32 -2.68 -3.08
CA GLY A 387 -29.46 -2.48 -1.64
C GLY A 387 -28.84 -3.59 -0.77
N LEU A 388 -28.16 -4.57 -1.37
CA LEU A 388 -27.40 -5.59 -0.64
C LEU A 388 -26.00 -5.03 -0.30
N TYR A 389 -25.80 -4.70 0.98
CA TYR A 389 -24.57 -4.07 1.46
C TYR A 389 -23.48 -5.09 1.77
N ALA A 390 -22.27 -4.80 1.30
CA ALA A 390 -21.04 -5.46 1.75
C ALA A 390 -20.90 -5.36 3.28
N ASN A 391 -20.32 -6.36 3.90
CA ASN A 391 -20.20 -6.41 5.35
C ASN A 391 -18.91 -7.10 5.79
N ASN A 392 -18.08 -6.36 6.54
CA ASN A 392 -16.76 -6.82 6.91
C ASN A 392 -16.79 -8.00 7.91
N ASN A 393 -17.66 -7.95 8.92
CA ASN A 393 -17.83 -9.04 9.89
C ASN A 393 -18.36 -10.33 9.23
N LYS A 394 -19.15 -10.20 8.15
CA LYS A 394 -19.62 -11.33 7.33
C LYS A 394 -18.66 -11.70 6.20
N ARG A 395 -17.56 -10.95 6.03
CA ARG A 395 -16.56 -11.15 4.97
C ARG A 395 -17.16 -11.13 3.56
N THR A 396 -18.12 -10.25 3.32
CA THR A 396 -18.79 -10.12 2.01
C THR A 396 -18.48 -8.80 1.34
N PHE A 397 -18.30 -8.83 0.03
CA PHE A 397 -17.96 -7.66 -0.78
C PHE A 397 -18.48 -7.79 -2.22
N TRP A 398 -18.36 -6.69 -2.98
CA TRP A 398 -18.67 -6.67 -4.41
C TRP A 398 -17.38 -6.77 -5.21
N GLU A 399 -17.17 -7.92 -5.85
CA GLU A 399 -16.02 -8.20 -6.70
C GLU A 399 -16.27 -7.68 -8.12
N LEU A 400 -15.23 -7.12 -8.73
CA LEU A 400 -15.28 -6.60 -10.10
C LEU A 400 -14.50 -7.54 -11.01
N LEU A 401 -15.12 -7.96 -12.11
CA LEU A 401 -14.49 -8.85 -13.08
C LEU A 401 -14.65 -8.32 -14.51
N SER A 402 -13.68 -8.64 -15.35
CA SER A 402 -13.78 -8.57 -16.82
C SER A 402 -13.41 -9.94 -17.39
N ASP A 403 -14.26 -10.47 -18.26
CA ASP A 403 -14.11 -11.79 -18.89
C ASP A 403 -13.81 -12.91 -17.88
N GLY A 404 -14.51 -12.87 -16.74
CA GLY A 404 -14.38 -13.84 -15.65
C GLY A 404 -13.11 -13.71 -14.80
N LYS A 405 -12.29 -12.67 -15.01
CA LYS A 405 -11.07 -12.42 -14.24
C LYS A 405 -11.24 -11.20 -13.33
N ALA A 406 -10.83 -11.33 -12.08
CA ALA A 406 -10.84 -10.22 -11.13
C ALA A 406 -9.99 -9.04 -11.63
N LEU A 407 -10.54 -7.83 -11.54
CA LEU A 407 -9.84 -6.62 -11.95
C LEU A 407 -8.78 -6.20 -10.93
N SER A 408 -7.65 -5.68 -11.42
CA SER A 408 -6.62 -5.07 -10.57
C SER A 408 -6.86 -3.57 -10.30
N GLN A 409 -7.95 -3.00 -10.82
CA GLN A 409 -8.31 -1.60 -10.69
C GLN A 409 -9.77 -1.45 -10.22
N GLY A 410 -10.05 -0.37 -9.48
CA GLY A 410 -11.41 -0.06 -9.03
C GLY A 410 -12.30 0.48 -10.14
N VAL A 411 -13.60 0.59 -9.85
CA VAL A 411 -14.62 1.04 -10.82
C VAL A 411 -14.33 2.40 -11.44
N GLY A 412 -13.66 3.29 -10.69
CA GLY A 412 -13.32 4.64 -11.14
C GLY A 412 -12.06 4.73 -12.02
N SER A 413 -11.31 3.64 -12.18
CA SER A 413 -10.01 3.62 -12.85
C SER A 413 -9.96 2.64 -14.02
N TYR A 414 -10.63 1.50 -13.93
CA TYR A 414 -10.63 0.51 -15.01
C TYR A 414 -11.34 1.06 -16.26
N VAL A 415 -10.58 1.34 -17.31
CA VAL A 415 -11.09 1.75 -18.63
C VAL A 415 -11.63 0.51 -19.34
N VAL A 416 -12.86 0.60 -19.84
CA VAL A 416 -13.53 -0.53 -20.48
C VAL A 416 -13.33 -0.51 -22.00
N HIS A 417 -13.39 -1.68 -22.62
CA HIS A 417 -13.16 -1.88 -24.06
C HIS A 417 -14.37 -2.50 -24.76
N GLU A 418 -14.45 -2.35 -26.09
CA GLU A 418 -15.53 -2.91 -26.92
C GLU A 418 -15.70 -4.41 -26.67
N GLU A 419 -16.96 -4.84 -26.55
CA GLU A 419 -17.38 -6.23 -26.38
C GLU A 419 -16.87 -6.94 -25.10
N GLU A 420 -16.30 -6.21 -24.14
CA GLU A 420 -15.91 -6.80 -22.83
C GLU A 420 -17.12 -7.33 -22.04
N ASN A 421 -16.91 -8.45 -21.35
CA ASN A 421 -17.88 -9.01 -20.40
C ASN A 421 -17.56 -8.54 -18.98
N LEU A 422 -18.21 -7.46 -18.57
CA LEU A 422 -18.08 -6.86 -17.25
C LEU A 422 -19.06 -7.50 -16.27
N GLU A 423 -18.56 -7.83 -15.09
CA GLU A 423 -19.35 -8.47 -14.04
C GLU A 423 -19.07 -7.80 -12.69
N ILE A 424 -20.14 -7.50 -11.94
CA ILE A 424 -20.06 -7.22 -10.51
C ILE A 424 -20.72 -8.37 -9.74
N ARG A 425 -19.91 -9.05 -8.92
CA ARG A 425 -20.31 -10.30 -8.25
C ARG A 425 -20.37 -10.10 -6.75
N TRP A 426 -21.42 -10.63 -6.13
CA TRP A 426 -21.48 -10.77 -4.68
C TRP A 426 -20.55 -11.92 -4.25
N SER A 427 -19.48 -11.56 -3.54
CA SER A 427 -18.40 -12.48 -3.20
C SER A 427 -18.13 -12.51 -1.70
N THR A 428 -17.50 -13.59 -1.24
CA THR A 428 -16.94 -13.73 0.11
C THR A 428 -15.43 -13.85 0.06
N TYR A 429 -14.75 -13.40 1.11
CA TYR A 429 -13.30 -13.55 1.26
C TYR A 429 -12.87 -15.01 1.46
#